data_AF-A0A419H7P0-F1
#
_entry.id   AF-A0A419H7P0-F1
#
_cell.length_a   1.000
_cell.length_b   1.000
_cell.length_c   1.000
_cell.angle_alpha   90.00
_cell.angle_beta   90.00
_cell.angle_gamma   90.00
#
_symmetry.space_group_name_H-M   'P 1'
#
loop_
_entity.id
_entity.type
_entity.pdbx_description
1 polymer ?
#
loop_
_entity_poly.entity_id
_entity_poly.type
_entity_poly.pdbx_seq_one_letter_code
_entity_poly.pdbx_strand_id
1 'polypeptide(L)'
;MISAKKILLPLSLVLILGHLLLLFNLGKPIIIYSIVWIALSVLYLSYFLVLNKEGLNHSLITKLVAAAVVIRILFLFSQPVGSDDIYRYMWDGKTQDAGINPYLYKPIDGKLNFLHSEILPSKMNFKEMKTIYFPLSQWLFYAGYKLSGESVWAYKLLLLLSELLTLFLLYKILEKLRIDKKYLLLYGLAPLPIIQFALDAHLDGFGLPLLLAFVYFYLGNKKILSVIFLGLSFSIKPVGVLILPILFLREKKITDRLLMVSIPFFAFGVQFLPYIFTSDPFEAFMIYTRNWFYNGLVFNLLNSIIHNNQTTRFWCSLLLIISLVPVYLSKKIFMDKIYFAVMLLMIFSPVVHPWYITWVLILVVITRKASGIYFAAAASLTSLTVLNYQLNGVWKDYLPVQIVEYIPVMIMLVYEFLSSEKEKQLPTVS
;
A
#
# COMPACT_ATOMS: atom_id res chain seq x y z
N MET A 1 -32.44 -10.19 -19.87
CA MET A 1 -31.34 -9.73 -19.00
C MET A 1 -30.30 -10.85 -18.89
N ILE A 2 -29.04 -10.59 -19.22
CA ILE A 2 -27.95 -11.54 -18.96
C ILE A 2 -27.74 -11.55 -17.43
N SER A 3 -27.78 -12.73 -16.79
CA SER A 3 -27.49 -12.84 -15.35
C SER A 3 -26.11 -12.26 -15.07
N ALA A 4 -25.96 -11.46 -14.01
CA ALA A 4 -24.68 -10.86 -13.64
C ALA A 4 -23.62 -11.94 -13.35
N LYS A 5 -24.03 -13.16 -12.95
CA LYS A 5 -23.16 -14.34 -12.88
C LYS A 5 -22.53 -14.74 -14.22
N LYS A 6 -23.23 -14.59 -15.35
CA LYS A 6 -22.69 -14.85 -16.71
C LYS A 6 -21.64 -13.81 -17.13
N ILE A 7 -21.64 -12.63 -16.52
CA ILE A 7 -20.66 -11.56 -16.78
C ILE A 7 -19.45 -11.68 -15.84
N LEU A 8 -19.68 -12.03 -14.58
CA LEU A 8 -18.65 -12.02 -13.55
C LEU A 8 -17.51 -13.01 -13.83
N LEU A 9 -17.82 -14.22 -14.30
CA LEU A 9 -16.79 -15.23 -14.55
C LEU A 9 -15.86 -14.85 -15.72
N PRO A 10 -16.36 -14.48 -16.92
CA PRO A 10 -15.52 -13.95 -17.98
C PRO A 10 -14.68 -12.76 -17.54
N LEU A 11 -15.27 -11.82 -16.79
CA LEU A 11 -14.56 -10.64 -16.31
C LEU A 11 -13.45 -11.00 -15.31
N SER A 12 -13.70 -11.98 -14.43
CA SER A 12 -12.66 -12.52 -13.53
C SER A 12 -11.51 -13.14 -14.32
N LEU A 13 -11.83 -13.92 -15.37
CA LEU A 13 -10.81 -14.56 -16.21
C LEU A 13 -9.99 -13.52 -16.97
N VAL A 14 -10.60 -12.47 -17.51
CA VAL A 14 -9.86 -11.38 -18.17
C VAL A 14 -8.98 -10.63 -17.16
N LEU A 15 -9.49 -10.32 -15.97
CA LEU A 15 -8.70 -9.69 -14.91
C LEU A 15 -7.51 -10.54 -14.48
N ILE A 16 -7.62 -11.87 -14.48
CA ILE A 16 -6.53 -12.77 -14.13
C ILE A 16 -5.55 -12.91 -15.29
N LEU A 17 -6.03 -13.39 -16.44
CA LEU A 17 -5.22 -13.78 -17.59
C LEU A 17 -4.65 -12.57 -18.35
N GLY A 18 -5.28 -11.40 -18.25
CA GLY A 18 -4.78 -10.18 -18.88
C GLY A 18 -3.38 -9.78 -18.41
N HIS A 19 -3.01 -10.12 -17.17
CA HIS A 19 -1.66 -9.89 -16.65
C HIS A 19 -0.60 -10.71 -17.37
N LEU A 20 -0.95 -11.86 -17.97
CA LEU A 20 0.01 -12.70 -18.69
C LEU A 20 0.62 -11.97 -19.89
N LEU A 21 -0.06 -10.96 -20.44
CA LEU A 21 0.48 -10.08 -21.49
C LEU A 21 1.80 -9.40 -21.08
N LEU A 22 2.02 -9.21 -19.78
CA LEU A 22 3.24 -8.60 -19.23
C LEU A 22 4.45 -9.56 -19.21
N LEU A 23 4.23 -10.86 -19.44
CA LEU A 23 5.30 -11.86 -19.55
C LEU A 23 5.81 -12.02 -20.98
N PHE A 24 5.11 -11.47 -21.97
CA PHE A 24 5.49 -11.59 -23.38
C PHE A 24 6.25 -10.35 -23.85
N ASN A 25 7.25 -10.56 -24.71
CA ASN A 25 8.02 -9.48 -25.32
C ASN A 25 7.28 -8.92 -26.55
N LEU A 26 6.24 -8.12 -26.31
CA LEU A 26 5.37 -7.55 -27.36
C LEU A 26 5.79 -6.14 -27.81
N GLY A 27 6.98 -5.67 -27.43
CA GLY A 27 7.46 -4.31 -27.69
C GLY A 27 8.17 -3.69 -26.49
N LYS A 28 8.09 -2.36 -26.33
CA LYS A 28 8.67 -1.68 -25.15
C LYS A 28 7.88 -2.09 -23.88
N PRO A 29 8.53 -2.71 -22.87
CA PRO A 29 7.82 -3.25 -21.70
C PRO A 29 6.94 -2.23 -20.99
N ILE A 30 7.40 -0.98 -20.86
CA ILE A 30 6.64 0.07 -20.17
C ILE A 30 5.36 0.50 -20.89
N ILE A 31 5.31 0.43 -22.23
CA ILE A 31 4.10 0.73 -23.00
C ILE A 31 3.03 -0.33 -22.72
N ILE A 32 3.42 -1.61 -22.77
CA ILE A 32 2.53 -2.74 -22.50
C ILE A 32 2.06 -2.69 -21.05
N TYR A 33 2.98 -2.43 -20.12
CA TYR A 33 2.67 -2.21 -18.69
C TYR A 33 1.57 -1.18 -18.50
N SER A 34 1.71 0.03 -19.07
CA SER A 34 0.72 1.09 -18.93
C SER A 34 -0.64 0.72 -19.55
N ILE A 35 -0.63 0.14 -20.77
CA ILE A 35 -1.87 -0.27 -21.45
C ILE A 35 -2.61 -1.34 -20.65
N VAL A 36 -1.90 -2.41 -20.25
CA VAL A 36 -2.51 -3.53 -19.52
C VAL A 36 -3.01 -3.07 -18.17
N TRP A 37 -2.25 -2.27 -17.42
CA TRP A 37 -2.69 -1.78 -16.12
C TRP A 37 -3.95 -0.93 -16.22
N ILE A 38 -3.97 0.06 -17.14
CA ILE A 38 -5.14 0.93 -17.32
C ILE A 38 -6.36 0.11 -17.79
N ALA A 39 -6.18 -0.78 -18.77
CA ALA A 39 -7.27 -1.60 -19.28
C ALA A 39 -7.87 -2.51 -18.19
N LEU A 40 -7.04 -3.21 -17.42
CA LEU A 40 -7.52 -4.07 -16.34
C LEU A 40 -8.14 -3.25 -15.19
N SER A 41 -7.65 -2.03 -14.91
CA SER A 41 -8.27 -1.13 -13.92
C SER A 41 -9.68 -0.70 -14.32
N VAL A 42 -9.92 -0.40 -15.61
CA VAL A 42 -11.28 -0.10 -16.11
C VAL A 42 -12.20 -1.31 -15.98
N LEU A 43 -11.70 -2.50 -16.30
CA LEU A 43 -12.45 -3.75 -16.11
C LEU A 43 -12.72 -4.05 -14.63
N TYR A 44 -11.80 -3.68 -13.73
CA TYR A 44 -11.95 -3.84 -12.30
C TYR A 44 -13.09 -2.97 -11.73
N LEU A 45 -13.28 -1.74 -12.24
CA LEU A 45 -14.45 -0.92 -11.88
C LEU A 45 -15.77 -1.62 -12.27
N SER A 46 -15.82 -2.16 -13.48
CA SER A 46 -16.98 -2.93 -13.96
C SER A 46 -17.21 -4.17 -13.09
N TYR A 47 -16.14 -4.82 -12.65
CA TYR A 47 -16.19 -6.00 -11.81
C TYR A 47 -16.82 -5.71 -10.45
N PHE A 48 -16.44 -4.61 -9.80
CA PHE A 48 -17.04 -4.19 -8.53
C PHE A 48 -18.56 -3.96 -8.64
N LEU A 49 -19.01 -3.29 -9.72
CA LEU A 49 -20.43 -3.02 -9.95
C LEU A 49 -21.27 -4.29 -10.11
N VAL A 50 -20.68 -5.35 -10.70
CA VAL A 50 -21.34 -6.65 -10.90
C VAL A 50 -21.24 -7.52 -9.65
N LEU A 51 -20.11 -7.50 -8.93
CA LEU A 51 -19.89 -8.31 -7.73
C LEU A 51 -20.92 -8.03 -6.63
N ASN A 52 -21.37 -6.79 -6.49
CA ASN A 52 -22.38 -6.42 -5.50
C ASN A 52 -23.77 -7.00 -5.78
N LYS A 53 -24.06 -7.40 -7.02
CA LYS A 53 -25.39 -7.84 -7.46
C LYS A 53 -25.62 -9.34 -7.33
N GLU A 54 -24.57 -10.13 -7.08
CA GLU A 54 -24.63 -11.60 -7.18
C GLU A 54 -24.04 -12.28 -5.94
N GLY A 55 -24.65 -13.39 -5.52
CA GLY A 55 -24.07 -14.30 -4.54
C GLY A 55 -23.09 -15.26 -5.23
N LEU A 56 -21.91 -15.47 -4.64
CA LEU A 56 -20.95 -16.47 -5.11
C LEU A 56 -20.80 -17.60 -4.11
N ASN A 57 -20.78 -18.82 -4.62
CA ASN A 57 -20.49 -19.96 -3.76
C ASN A 57 -19.00 -19.99 -3.38
N HIS A 58 -18.71 -20.65 -2.26
CA HIS A 58 -17.37 -20.69 -1.70
C HIS A 58 -16.33 -21.37 -2.62
N SER A 59 -16.78 -22.38 -3.39
CA SER A 59 -15.92 -23.10 -4.35
C SER A 59 -15.39 -22.17 -5.45
N LEU A 60 -16.27 -21.34 -6.03
CA LEU A 60 -15.88 -20.40 -7.08
C LEU A 60 -14.94 -19.31 -6.55
N ILE A 61 -15.23 -18.75 -5.37
CA ILE A 61 -14.35 -17.76 -4.73
C ILE A 61 -12.94 -18.35 -4.54
N THR A 62 -12.86 -19.58 -4.03
CA THR A 62 -11.59 -20.28 -3.78
C THR A 62 -10.82 -20.49 -5.08
N LYS A 63 -11.48 -20.93 -6.16
CA LYS A 63 -10.85 -21.10 -7.48
C LYS A 63 -10.31 -19.80 -8.05
N LEU A 64 -11.06 -18.70 -7.94
CA LEU A 64 -10.63 -17.39 -8.43
C LEU A 64 -9.46 -16.83 -7.62
N VAL A 65 -9.48 -16.98 -6.29
CA VAL A 65 -8.34 -16.60 -5.44
C VAL A 65 -7.11 -17.45 -5.77
N ALA A 66 -7.26 -18.76 -5.93
CA ALA A 66 -6.16 -19.65 -6.31
C ALA A 66 -5.56 -19.25 -7.67
N ALA A 67 -6.39 -18.96 -8.67
CA ALA A 67 -5.92 -18.49 -9.97
C ALA A 67 -5.17 -17.14 -9.87
N ALA A 68 -5.63 -16.23 -9.02
CA ALA A 68 -4.94 -14.96 -8.77
C ALA A 68 -3.59 -15.14 -8.05
N VAL A 69 -3.45 -16.16 -7.21
CA VAL A 69 -2.17 -16.56 -6.59
C VAL A 69 -1.23 -17.15 -7.64
N VAL A 70 -1.74 -17.99 -8.55
CA VAL A 70 -0.94 -18.54 -9.66
C VAL A 70 -0.35 -17.41 -10.51
N ILE A 71 -1.13 -16.38 -10.85
CA ILE A 71 -0.60 -15.20 -11.58
C ILE A 71 0.56 -14.54 -10.83
N ARG A 72 0.46 -14.37 -9.50
CA ARG A 72 1.54 -13.80 -8.70
C ARG A 72 2.81 -14.66 -8.71
N ILE A 73 2.65 -15.99 -8.65
CA ILE A 73 3.76 -16.95 -8.74
C ILE A 73 4.50 -16.82 -10.08
N LEU A 74 3.78 -16.63 -11.19
CA LEU A 74 4.39 -16.48 -12.51
C LEU A 74 5.30 -15.26 -12.63
N PHE A 75 5.13 -14.23 -11.79
CA PHE A 75 5.99 -13.05 -11.76
C PHE A 75 7.23 -13.18 -10.86
N LEU A 76 7.42 -14.29 -10.14
CA LEU A 76 8.57 -14.47 -9.23
C LEU A 76 9.93 -14.22 -9.90
N PHE A 77 10.07 -14.64 -11.16
CA PHE A 77 11.32 -14.53 -11.91
C PHE A 77 11.34 -13.38 -12.92
N SER A 78 10.23 -12.63 -13.05
CA SER A 78 10.19 -11.51 -13.99
C SER A 78 11.01 -10.33 -13.45
N GLN A 79 11.58 -9.53 -14.35
CA GLN A 79 12.17 -8.25 -13.96
C GLN A 79 11.07 -7.22 -13.68
N PRO A 80 11.29 -6.27 -12.76
CA PRO A 80 10.33 -5.20 -12.55
C PRO A 80 10.27 -4.30 -13.80
N VAL A 81 9.13 -3.66 -14.02
CA VAL A 81 8.88 -2.82 -15.20
C VAL A 81 8.57 -1.38 -14.80
N GLY A 82 7.70 -1.19 -13.81
CA GLY A 82 7.24 0.14 -13.39
C GLY A 82 8.16 0.84 -12.40
N SER A 83 9.04 0.11 -11.71
CA SER A 83 9.95 0.65 -10.69
C SER A 83 11.28 -0.10 -10.63
N ASP A 84 12.34 0.61 -10.24
CA ASP A 84 13.68 0.09 -9.97
C ASP A 84 14.00 0.02 -8.46
N ASP A 85 13.03 0.25 -7.58
CA ASP A 85 13.21 0.24 -6.12
C ASP A 85 13.76 -1.09 -5.59
N ILE A 86 13.47 -2.21 -6.25
CA ILE A 86 13.95 -3.53 -5.81
C ILE A 86 15.48 -3.60 -5.75
N TYR A 87 16.19 -2.87 -6.61
CA TYR A 87 17.65 -2.82 -6.60
C TYR A 87 18.18 -2.09 -5.36
N ARG A 88 17.42 -1.13 -4.86
CA ARG A 88 17.69 -0.50 -3.57
C ARG A 88 17.49 -1.47 -2.42
N TYR A 89 16.45 -2.30 -2.46
CA TYR A 89 16.24 -3.34 -1.45
C TYR A 89 17.40 -4.34 -1.47
N MET A 90 17.87 -4.73 -2.66
CA MET A 90 19.04 -5.59 -2.81
C MET A 90 20.32 -4.98 -2.25
N TRP A 91 20.56 -3.70 -2.52
CA TRP A 91 21.72 -3.00 -2.00
C TRP A 91 21.73 -2.95 -0.47
N ASP A 92 20.59 -2.60 0.13
CA ASP A 92 20.44 -2.51 1.58
C ASP A 92 20.60 -3.89 2.25
N GLY A 93 20.07 -4.95 1.61
CA GLY A 93 20.28 -6.33 2.04
C GLY A 93 21.75 -6.77 1.95
N LYS A 94 22.43 -6.45 0.83
CA LYS A 94 23.86 -6.72 0.61
C LYS A 94 24.74 -6.01 1.63
N THR A 95 24.42 -4.75 1.93
CA THR A 95 25.16 -3.94 2.90
C THR A 95 25.07 -4.55 4.30
N GLN A 96 23.86 -4.94 4.72
CA GLN A 96 23.67 -5.64 5.99
C GLN A 96 24.35 -7.00 6.02
N ASP A 97 24.38 -7.72 4.90
CA ASP A 97 25.05 -9.01 4.80
C ASP A 97 26.56 -8.93 5.02
N ALA A 98 27.17 -7.81 4.60
CA ALA A 98 28.56 -7.48 4.89
C ALA A 98 28.80 -7.00 6.34
N GLY A 99 27.79 -7.05 7.21
CA GLY A 99 27.87 -6.57 8.60
C GLY A 99 27.88 -5.05 8.73
N ILE A 100 27.50 -4.32 7.67
CA ILE A 100 27.50 -2.86 7.66
C ILE A 100 26.09 -2.34 7.91
N ASN A 101 25.98 -1.34 8.78
CA ASN A 101 24.73 -0.64 9.01
C ASN A 101 24.25 0.09 7.72
N PRO A 102 23.06 -0.21 7.19
CA PRO A 102 22.55 0.35 5.93
C PRO A 102 22.24 1.86 6.00
N TYR A 103 22.13 2.43 7.20
CA TYR A 103 21.94 3.88 7.40
C TYR A 103 23.26 4.67 7.42
N LEU A 104 24.41 3.99 7.38
CA LEU A 104 25.70 4.63 7.63
C LEU A 104 26.26 5.35 6.40
N TYR A 105 26.20 4.71 5.23
CA TYR A 105 26.83 5.19 4.00
C TYR A 105 25.85 5.24 2.84
N LYS A 106 26.12 6.14 1.89
CA LYS A 106 25.48 6.15 0.58
C LYS A 106 26.04 5.00 -0.25
N PRO A 107 25.28 4.39 -1.16
CA PRO A 107 25.80 3.33 -2.03
C PRO A 107 27.04 3.66 -2.86
N ILE A 108 27.14 4.92 -3.29
CA ILE A 108 28.28 5.41 -4.08
C ILE A 108 29.48 5.83 -3.21
N ASP A 109 29.40 5.70 -1.88
CA ASP A 109 30.53 5.97 -1.00
C ASP A 109 31.68 5.00 -1.31
N GLY A 110 32.89 5.54 -1.46
CA GLY A 110 34.08 4.76 -1.80
C GLY A 110 34.39 3.63 -0.82
N LYS A 111 33.94 3.74 0.43
CA LYS A 111 34.05 2.68 1.43
C LYS A 111 33.26 1.42 1.08
N LEU A 112 32.25 1.54 0.22
CA LEU A 112 31.40 0.43 -0.21
C LEU A 112 31.76 -0.10 -1.61
N ASN A 113 32.85 0.35 -2.22
CA ASN A 113 33.28 -0.09 -3.56
C ASN A 113 33.46 -1.61 -3.65
N PHE A 114 33.89 -2.27 -2.57
CA PHE A 114 34.04 -3.73 -2.54
C PHE A 114 32.69 -4.48 -2.60
N LEU A 115 31.56 -3.78 -2.39
CA LEU A 115 30.21 -4.30 -2.58
C LEU A 115 29.64 -3.98 -3.97
N HIS A 116 30.37 -3.31 -4.86
CA HIS A 116 29.88 -3.05 -6.22
C HIS A 116 29.93 -4.33 -7.05
N SER A 117 29.00 -4.45 -7.99
CA SER A 117 28.87 -5.56 -8.94
C SER A 117 28.44 -5.02 -10.30
N GLU A 118 28.27 -5.92 -11.28
CA GLU A 118 27.71 -5.54 -12.59
C GLU A 118 26.29 -4.96 -12.49
N ILE A 119 25.53 -5.34 -11.47
CA ILE A 119 24.12 -4.95 -11.26
C ILE A 119 24.01 -3.75 -10.33
N LEU A 120 24.78 -3.73 -9.23
CA LEU A 120 24.64 -2.75 -8.16
C LEU A 120 25.92 -1.93 -7.96
N PRO A 121 25.82 -0.61 -7.75
CA PRO A 121 24.61 0.20 -7.62
C PRO A 121 24.09 0.75 -8.97
N SER A 122 24.56 0.25 -10.12
CA SER A 122 24.29 0.84 -11.44
C SER A 122 22.81 0.85 -11.84
N LYS A 123 22.06 -0.22 -11.53
CA LYS A 123 20.61 -0.33 -11.80
C LYS A 123 19.71 0.33 -10.75
N MET A 124 20.27 0.85 -9.67
CA MET A 124 19.51 1.34 -8.53
C MET A 124 19.24 2.85 -8.64
N ASN A 125 18.03 3.26 -8.26
CA ASN A 125 17.68 4.66 -8.06
C ASN A 125 18.28 5.25 -6.76
N PHE A 126 18.39 6.58 -6.71
CA PHE A 126 18.78 7.32 -5.49
C PHE A 126 20.09 6.85 -4.82
N LYS A 127 21.05 6.33 -5.60
CA LYS A 127 22.35 5.86 -5.10
C LYS A 127 23.19 6.90 -4.32
N GLU A 128 22.81 8.16 -4.42
CA GLU A 128 23.34 9.33 -3.72
C GLU A 128 22.75 9.56 -2.31
N MET A 129 21.78 8.74 -1.90
CA MET A 129 21.12 8.83 -0.60
C MET A 129 21.35 7.57 0.22
N LYS A 130 21.44 7.74 1.54
CA LYS A 130 21.34 6.64 2.51
C LYS A 130 19.91 6.06 2.47
N THR A 131 19.73 4.90 3.09
CA THR A 131 18.42 4.26 3.12
C THR A 131 17.38 5.09 3.87
N ILE A 132 16.14 5.08 3.37
CA ILE A 132 14.96 5.70 4.00
C ILE A 132 14.06 4.67 4.68
N TYR A 133 14.34 3.37 4.49
CA TYR A 133 13.43 2.32 4.93
C TYR A 133 13.64 2.00 6.39
N PHE A 134 12.55 1.73 7.09
CA PHE A 134 12.58 1.39 8.50
C PHE A 134 13.05 -0.04 8.76
N PRO A 135 13.44 -0.36 10.02
CA PRO A 135 14.15 -1.58 10.36
C PRO A 135 13.52 -2.89 9.93
N LEU A 136 12.19 -3.03 9.94
CA LEU A 136 11.57 -4.30 9.54
C LEU A 136 11.77 -4.56 8.05
N SER A 137 11.67 -3.51 7.22
CA SER A 137 12.01 -3.58 5.80
C SER A 137 13.48 -3.95 5.61
N GLN A 138 14.39 -3.38 6.40
CA GLN A 138 15.82 -3.72 6.34
C GLN A 138 16.06 -5.21 6.59
N TRP A 139 15.43 -5.81 7.61
CA TRP A 139 15.56 -7.24 7.88
C TRP A 139 14.99 -8.13 6.76
N LEU A 140 13.89 -7.69 6.13
CA LEU A 140 13.33 -8.39 4.97
C LEU A 140 14.24 -8.29 3.74
N PHE A 141 14.91 -7.16 3.56
CA PHE A 141 15.90 -6.98 2.50
C PHE A 141 17.12 -7.86 2.71
N TYR A 142 17.63 -7.92 3.94
CA TYR A 142 18.70 -8.84 4.32
C TYR A 142 18.31 -10.30 4.06
N ALA A 143 17.10 -10.71 4.45
CA ALA A 143 16.60 -12.06 4.17
C ALA A 143 16.51 -12.35 2.66
N GLY A 144 16.02 -11.39 1.87
CA GLY A 144 16.00 -11.49 0.41
C GLY A 144 17.39 -11.70 -0.18
N TYR A 145 18.37 -10.88 0.23
CA TYR A 145 19.76 -10.99 -0.24
C TYR A 145 20.39 -12.32 0.19
N LYS A 146 20.18 -12.75 1.43
CA LYS A 146 20.68 -14.04 1.92
C LYS A 146 20.18 -15.24 1.12
N LEU A 147 18.93 -15.19 0.65
CA LEU A 147 18.31 -16.29 -0.08
C LEU A 147 18.70 -16.34 -1.56
N SER A 148 18.89 -15.19 -2.22
CA SER A 148 19.07 -15.15 -3.68
C SER A 148 20.20 -14.25 -4.18
N GLY A 149 20.96 -13.62 -3.31
CA GLY A 149 21.94 -12.59 -3.67
C GLY A 149 21.27 -11.44 -4.44
N GLU A 150 21.89 -11.03 -5.55
CA GLU A 150 21.41 -9.97 -6.44
C GLU A 150 20.37 -10.46 -7.46
N SER A 151 19.40 -11.25 -6.97
CA SER A 151 18.29 -11.74 -7.79
C SER A 151 16.95 -11.37 -7.18
N VAL A 152 15.98 -11.07 -8.05
CA VAL A 152 14.65 -10.54 -7.67
C VAL A 152 13.76 -11.58 -7.00
N TRP A 153 14.02 -12.88 -7.21
CA TRP A 153 13.05 -13.93 -6.90
C TRP A 153 12.78 -14.09 -5.40
N ALA A 154 13.79 -13.94 -4.52
CA ALA A 154 13.54 -14.10 -3.09
C ALA A 154 12.72 -12.94 -2.51
N TYR A 155 12.97 -11.71 -2.96
CA TYR A 155 12.18 -10.54 -2.57
C TYR A 155 10.71 -10.71 -2.98
N LYS A 156 10.48 -11.17 -4.21
CA LYS A 156 9.13 -11.47 -4.72
C LYS A 156 8.49 -12.66 -4.01
N LEU A 157 9.27 -13.67 -3.61
CA LEU A 157 8.78 -14.78 -2.80
C LEU A 157 8.34 -14.30 -1.42
N LEU A 158 9.14 -13.48 -0.75
CA LEU A 158 8.79 -12.90 0.55
C LEU A 158 7.51 -12.06 0.44
N LEU A 159 7.37 -11.25 -0.62
CA LEU A 159 6.14 -10.49 -0.88
C LEU A 159 4.94 -11.38 -1.18
N LEU A 160 5.12 -12.45 -1.96
CA LEU A 160 4.08 -13.45 -2.21
C LEU A 160 3.58 -14.08 -0.90
N LEU A 161 4.49 -14.49 -0.01
CA LEU A 161 4.12 -15.03 1.31
C LEU A 161 3.36 -13.99 2.14
N SER A 162 3.78 -12.72 2.07
CA SER A 162 3.08 -11.60 2.70
C SER A 162 1.67 -11.36 2.13
N GLU A 163 1.50 -11.48 0.81
CA GLU A 163 0.21 -11.38 0.14
C GLU A 163 -0.72 -12.56 0.46
N LEU A 164 -0.17 -13.78 0.58
CA LEU A 164 -0.93 -14.95 1.03
C LEU A 164 -1.44 -14.76 2.46
N LEU A 165 -0.60 -14.23 3.35
CA LEU A 165 -0.99 -13.88 4.71
C LEU A 165 -2.05 -12.75 4.72
N THR A 166 -1.93 -11.78 3.81
CA THR A 166 -2.93 -10.71 3.61
C THR A 166 -4.30 -11.30 3.22
N LEU A 167 -4.35 -12.16 2.20
CA LEU A 167 -5.57 -12.85 1.78
C LEU A 167 -6.18 -13.71 2.90
N PHE A 168 -5.34 -14.43 3.64
CA PHE A 168 -5.77 -15.25 4.77
C PHE A 168 -6.37 -14.39 5.91
N LEU A 169 -5.72 -13.29 6.28
CA LEU A 169 -6.21 -12.40 7.33
C LEU A 169 -7.49 -11.68 6.90
N LEU A 170 -7.58 -11.24 5.64
CA LEU A 170 -8.82 -10.71 5.08
C LEU A 170 -9.96 -11.74 5.19
N TYR A 171 -9.71 -12.99 4.80
CA TYR A 171 -10.70 -14.06 4.92
C TYR A 171 -11.18 -14.21 6.37
N LYS A 172 -10.24 -14.23 7.32
CA LYS A 172 -10.54 -14.38 8.75
C LYS A 172 -11.27 -13.19 9.34
N ILE A 173 -10.98 -11.98 8.88
CA ILE A 173 -11.70 -10.76 9.28
C ILE A 173 -13.12 -10.77 8.71
N LEU A 174 -13.31 -11.11 7.43
CA LEU A 174 -14.64 -11.22 6.82
C LEU A 174 -15.49 -12.27 7.55
N GLU A 175 -14.92 -13.44 7.87
CA GLU A 175 -15.56 -14.49 8.66
C GLU A 175 -15.99 -13.97 10.04
N LYS A 176 -15.09 -13.31 10.77
CA LYS A 176 -15.39 -12.74 12.08
C LYS A 176 -16.48 -11.65 12.03
N LEU A 177 -16.47 -10.82 10.99
CA LEU A 177 -17.44 -9.74 10.80
C LEU A 177 -18.73 -10.22 10.12
N ARG A 178 -18.85 -11.51 9.78
CA ARG A 178 -19.97 -12.10 9.02
C ARG A 178 -20.24 -11.37 7.69
N ILE A 179 -19.18 -10.89 7.05
CA ILE A 179 -19.23 -10.29 5.72
C ILE A 179 -19.02 -11.39 4.67
N ASP A 180 -19.73 -11.30 3.54
CA ASP A 180 -19.62 -12.27 2.45
C ASP A 180 -18.16 -12.41 1.96
N LYS A 181 -17.69 -13.65 1.89
CA LYS A 181 -16.31 -14.00 1.48
C LYS A 181 -16.01 -13.60 0.03
N LYS A 182 -17.03 -13.33 -0.81
CA LYS A 182 -16.81 -12.86 -2.20
C LYS A 182 -15.99 -11.57 -2.27
N TYR A 183 -16.02 -10.74 -1.24
CA TYR A 183 -15.27 -9.49 -1.21
C TYR A 183 -13.75 -9.68 -1.14
N LEU A 184 -13.25 -10.89 -0.84
CA LEU A 184 -11.84 -11.25 -1.04
C LEU A 184 -11.36 -11.00 -2.47
N LEU A 185 -12.26 -11.16 -3.45
CA LEU A 185 -11.94 -10.96 -4.86
C LEU A 185 -11.64 -9.49 -5.18
N LEU A 186 -12.06 -8.54 -4.33
CA LEU A 186 -11.70 -7.13 -4.49
C LEU A 186 -10.21 -6.87 -4.27
N TYR A 187 -9.53 -7.66 -3.45
CA TYR A 187 -8.06 -7.61 -3.34
C TYR A 187 -7.39 -8.62 -4.27
N GLY A 188 -7.89 -9.86 -4.30
CA GLY A 188 -7.26 -10.94 -5.05
C GLY A 188 -7.15 -10.65 -6.55
N LEU A 189 -8.20 -10.08 -7.15
CA LEU A 189 -8.29 -9.79 -8.59
C LEU A 189 -7.94 -8.33 -8.94
N ALA A 190 -7.62 -7.48 -7.96
CA ALA A 190 -7.25 -6.11 -8.25
C ALA A 190 -5.92 -6.05 -9.01
N PRO A 191 -5.84 -5.30 -10.12
CA PRO A 191 -4.59 -5.13 -10.87
C PRO A 191 -3.49 -4.47 -10.02
N LEU A 192 -3.90 -3.54 -9.13
CA LEU A 192 -2.98 -2.75 -8.31
C LEU A 192 -1.98 -3.61 -7.50
N PRO A 193 -2.40 -4.50 -6.58
CA PRO A 193 -1.44 -5.32 -5.83
C PRO A 193 -0.67 -6.33 -6.69
N ILE A 194 -1.27 -6.85 -7.77
CA ILE A 194 -0.56 -7.79 -8.68
C ILE A 194 0.61 -7.06 -9.35
N ILE A 195 0.38 -5.87 -9.88
CA ILE A 195 1.39 -5.08 -10.57
C ILE A 195 2.43 -4.55 -9.57
N GLN A 196 1.97 -3.94 -8.49
CA GLN A 196 2.87 -3.26 -7.56
C GLN A 196 3.70 -4.24 -6.71
N PHE A 197 3.17 -5.41 -6.36
CA PHE A 197 3.88 -6.35 -5.49
C PHE A 197 4.43 -7.57 -6.23
N ALA A 198 3.66 -8.22 -7.10
CA ALA A 198 4.16 -9.42 -7.78
C ALA A 198 5.11 -9.05 -8.93
N LEU A 199 4.78 -8.03 -9.73
CA LEU A 199 5.63 -7.57 -10.83
C LEU A 199 6.76 -6.65 -10.36
N ASP A 200 6.45 -5.55 -9.68
CA ASP A 200 7.44 -4.51 -9.33
C ASP A 200 8.08 -4.67 -7.94
N ALA A 201 7.60 -5.64 -7.13
CA ALA A 201 8.16 -5.99 -5.84
C ALA A 201 8.19 -4.86 -4.79
N HIS A 202 7.22 -3.94 -4.80
CA HIS A 202 7.18 -2.86 -3.81
C HIS A 202 6.98 -3.37 -2.37
N LEU A 203 7.80 -2.85 -1.46
CA LEU A 203 7.89 -3.31 -0.07
C LEU A 203 6.60 -3.15 0.75
N ASP A 204 5.68 -2.27 0.33
CA ASP A 204 4.45 -1.97 1.07
C ASP A 204 3.58 -3.21 1.31
N GLY A 205 3.69 -4.21 0.43
CA GLY A 205 3.03 -5.50 0.59
C GLY A 205 3.39 -6.23 1.89
N PHE A 206 4.56 -5.93 2.49
CA PHE A 206 4.96 -6.45 3.81
C PHE A 206 4.17 -5.87 4.98
N GLY A 207 3.67 -4.64 4.82
CA GLY A 207 2.96 -3.91 5.87
C GLY A 207 1.49 -4.29 5.97
N LEU A 208 0.88 -4.66 4.85
CA LEU A 208 -0.54 -5.01 4.76
C LEU A 208 -0.97 -6.10 5.76
N PRO A 209 -0.31 -7.28 5.85
CA PRO A 209 -0.74 -8.29 6.79
C PRO A 209 -0.49 -7.88 8.26
N LEU A 210 0.48 -7.02 8.54
CA LEU A 210 0.73 -6.51 9.90
C LEU A 210 -0.43 -5.62 10.36
N LEU A 211 -0.90 -4.71 9.50
CA LEU A 211 -2.08 -3.90 9.79
C LEU A 211 -3.35 -4.76 9.93
N LEU A 212 -3.51 -5.78 9.08
CA LEU A 212 -4.64 -6.70 9.19
C LEU A 212 -4.56 -7.59 10.44
N ALA A 213 -3.37 -8.00 10.87
CA ALA A 213 -3.16 -8.73 12.11
C ALA A 213 -3.58 -7.87 13.30
N PHE A 214 -3.21 -6.58 13.31
CA PHE A 214 -3.76 -5.61 14.27
C PHE A 214 -5.29 -5.64 14.27
N VAL A 215 -5.95 -5.48 13.12
CA VAL A 215 -7.41 -5.49 13.04
C VAL A 215 -8.00 -6.81 13.55
N TYR A 216 -7.47 -7.95 13.11
CA TYR A 216 -7.97 -9.28 13.45
C TYR A 216 -7.90 -9.56 14.96
N PHE A 217 -6.76 -9.26 15.59
CA PHE A 217 -6.54 -9.45 17.02
C PHE A 217 -7.31 -8.43 17.85
N TYR A 218 -7.42 -7.18 17.39
CA TYR A 218 -8.20 -6.15 18.06
C TYR A 218 -9.70 -6.54 18.11
N LEU A 219 -10.26 -6.99 16.99
CA LEU A 219 -11.62 -7.56 16.93
C LEU A 219 -11.77 -8.87 17.72
N GLY A 220 -10.66 -9.48 18.18
CA GLY A 220 -10.64 -10.69 19.00
C GLY A 220 -10.39 -10.43 20.47
N ASN A 221 -10.47 -9.17 20.92
CA ASN A 221 -10.14 -8.76 22.29
C ASN A 221 -8.70 -9.08 22.73
N LYS A 222 -7.78 -9.42 21.81
CA LYS A 222 -6.34 -9.59 22.10
C LYS A 222 -5.61 -8.27 21.93
N LYS A 223 -5.97 -7.27 22.77
CA LYS A 223 -5.56 -5.86 22.58
C LYS A 223 -4.05 -5.65 22.53
N ILE A 224 -3.29 -6.18 23.50
CA ILE A 224 -1.82 -6.03 23.54
C ILE A 224 -1.18 -6.55 22.26
N LEU A 225 -1.50 -7.80 21.89
CA LEU A 225 -0.97 -8.40 20.67
C LEU A 225 -1.34 -7.59 19.42
N SER A 226 -2.58 -7.06 19.36
CA SER A 226 -3.00 -6.23 18.24
C SER A 226 -2.12 -4.98 18.08
N VAL A 227 -1.84 -4.25 19.16
CA VAL A 227 -1.08 -3.01 19.08
C VAL A 227 0.44 -3.23 18.91
N ILE A 228 0.95 -4.41 19.26
CA ILE A 228 2.29 -4.85 18.83
C ILE A 228 2.35 -4.95 17.31
N PHE A 229 1.38 -5.61 16.66
CA PHE A 229 1.32 -5.69 15.20
C PHE A 229 1.15 -4.32 14.54
N LEU A 230 0.44 -3.38 15.18
CA LEU A 230 0.35 -2.00 14.72
C LEU A 230 1.73 -1.31 14.73
N GLY A 231 2.52 -1.48 15.79
CA GLY A 231 3.89 -0.97 15.85
C GLY A 231 4.83 -1.62 14.83
N LEU A 232 4.70 -2.93 14.58
CA LEU A 232 5.43 -3.61 13.50
C LEU A 232 5.03 -3.04 12.12
N SER A 233 3.74 -2.76 11.89
CA SER A 233 3.28 -2.12 10.67
C SER A 233 3.91 -0.74 10.45
N PHE A 234 4.14 0.05 11.52
CA PHE A 234 4.82 1.35 11.42
C PHE A 234 6.23 1.21 10.85
N SER A 235 6.91 0.10 11.18
CA SER A 235 8.26 -0.24 10.72
C SER A 235 8.33 -0.70 9.26
N ILE A 236 7.19 -0.86 8.60
CA ILE A 236 7.13 -0.92 7.13
C ILE A 236 6.74 0.45 6.60
N LYS A 237 5.61 0.99 7.09
CA LYS A 237 5.15 2.34 6.76
C LYS A 237 4.22 2.88 7.84
N PRO A 238 4.38 4.14 8.29
CA PRO A 238 3.64 4.68 9.44
C PRO A 238 2.20 5.10 9.11
N VAL A 239 1.53 4.46 8.14
CA VAL A 239 0.11 4.72 7.79
C VAL A 239 -0.80 4.49 9.01
N GLY A 240 -0.51 3.45 9.80
CA GLY A 240 -1.33 3.08 10.95
C GLY A 240 -1.28 4.07 12.12
N VAL A 241 -0.39 5.08 12.12
CA VAL A 241 -0.32 6.09 13.20
C VAL A 241 -1.65 6.83 13.35
N LEU A 242 -2.39 7.00 12.26
CA LEU A 242 -3.73 7.62 12.24
C LEU A 242 -4.78 6.86 13.05
N ILE A 243 -4.49 5.61 13.41
CA ILE A 243 -5.38 4.74 14.18
C ILE A 243 -5.26 5.00 15.69
N LEU A 244 -4.13 5.58 16.15
CA LEU A 244 -3.89 5.81 17.56
C LEU A 244 -4.95 6.71 18.23
N PRO A 245 -5.38 7.86 17.63
CA PRO A 245 -6.46 8.66 18.20
C PRO A 245 -7.79 7.89 18.26
N ILE A 246 -8.07 7.02 17.28
CA ILE A 246 -9.28 6.19 17.25
C ILE A 246 -9.27 5.22 18.44
N LEU A 247 -8.13 4.57 18.71
CA LEU A 247 -7.97 3.66 19.84
C LEU A 247 -8.07 4.40 21.18
N PHE A 248 -7.37 5.54 21.30
CA PHE A 248 -7.39 6.37 22.50
C PHE A 248 -8.80 6.81 22.88
N LEU A 249 -9.59 7.28 21.91
CA LEU A 249 -10.97 7.72 22.15
C LEU A 249 -11.94 6.56 22.43
N ARG A 250 -11.61 5.35 21.96
CA ARG A 250 -12.47 4.17 22.14
C ARG A 250 -12.33 3.53 23.51
N GLU A 251 -11.15 3.58 24.11
CA GLU A 251 -10.90 3.00 25.43
C GLU A 251 -11.45 3.87 26.57
N LYS A 252 -12.01 3.22 27.60
CA LYS A 252 -12.63 3.90 28.76
C LYS A 252 -11.61 4.28 29.83
N LYS A 253 -10.68 3.37 30.15
CA LYS A 253 -9.69 3.56 31.20
C LYS A 253 -8.47 4.29 30.65
N ILE A 254 -7.93 5.24 31.41
CA ILE A 254 -6.73 5.98 31.01
C ILE A 254 -5.52 5.05 30.83
N THR A 255 -5.41 3.99 31.63
CA THR A 255 -4.35 2.97 31.49
C THR A 255 -4.41 2.29 30.13
N ASP A 256 -5.60 1.85 29.71
CA ASP A 256 -5.80 1.20 28.40
C ASP A 256 -5.50 2.18 27.27
N ARG A 257 -5.91 3.45 27.41
CA ARG A 257 -5.59 4.51 26.44
C ARG A 257 -4.09 4.69 26.26
N LEU A 258 -3.35 4.79 27.37
CA LEU A 258 -1.91 4.93 27.34
C LEU A 258 -1.24 3.70 26.70
N LEU A 259 -1.69 2.49 27.04
CA LEU A 259 -1.18 1.25 26.43
C LEU A 259 -1.45 1.16 24.92
N MET A 260 -2.62 1.61 24.45
CA MET A 260 -2.94 1.63 23.01
C MET A 260 -2.03 2.56 22.21
N VAL A 261 -1.39 3.55 22.86
CA VAL A 261 -0.47 4.50 22.22
C VAL A 261 0.98 4.09 22.45
N SER A 262 1.38 3.75 23.67
CA SER A 262 2.77 3.48 24.02
C SER A 262 3.30 2.18 23.44
N ILE A 263 2.49 1.10 23.40
CA ILE A 263 2.95 -0.21 22.90
C ILE A 263 3.32 -0.16 21.41
N PRO A 264 2.52 0.43 20.49
CA PRO A 264 2.93 0.58 19.09
C PRO A 264 4.25 1.33 18.93
N PHE A 265 4.44 2.45 19.64
CA PHE A 265 5.68 3.21 19.58
C PHE A 265 6.86 2.46 20.17
N PHE A 266 6.66 1.70 21.24
CA PHE A 266 7.70 0.83 21.80
C PHE A 266 8.09 -0.29 20.83
N ALA A 267 7.10 -1.00 20.28
CA ALA A 267 7.32 -2.04 19.29
C ALA A 267 7.96 -1.51 18.00
N PHE A 268 7.67 -0.27 17.60
CA PHE A 268 8.35 0.42 16.51
C PHE A 268 9.80 0.79 16.88
N GLY A 269 10.00 1.46 18.01
CA GLY A 269 11.28 2.00 18.45
C GLY A 269 12.34 0.93 18.76
N VAL A 270 11.94 -0.20 19.37
CA VAL A 270 12.87 -1.29 19.71
C VAL A 270 13.59 -1.86 18.48
N GLN A 271 12.99 -1.75 17.30
CA GLN A 271 13.58 -2.28 16.07
C GLN A 271 14.76 -1.43 15.57
N PHE A 272 14.91 -0.19 16.03
CA PHE A 272 16.04 0.66 15.69
C PHE A 272 17.29 0.39 16.54
N LEU A 273 17.19 -0.41 17.60
CA LEU A 273 18.32 -0.71 18.49
C LEU A 273 19.58 -1.21 17.76
N PRO A 274 19.51 -2.06 16.70
CA PRO A 274 20.71 -2.49 15.97
C PRO A 274 21.42 -1.37 15.20
N TYR A 275 20.75 -0.25 14.94
CA TYR A 275 21.20 0.78 13.99
C TYR A 275 21.52 2.14 14.63
N ILE A 276 20.79 2.49 15.69
CA ILE A 276 20.80 3.84 16.26
C ILE A 276 22.12 4.22 16.93
N PHE A 277 22.91 3.24 17.37
CA PHE A 277 24.18 3.49 18.06
C PHE A 277 25.35 3.80 17.12
N THR A 278 25.22 3.49 15.83
CA THR A 278 26.30 3.65 14.84
C THR A 278 25.95 4.64 13.73
N SER A 279 24.70 5.11 13.66
CA SER A 279 24.20 6.01 12.60
C SER A 279 22.98 6.80 13.05
N ASP A 280 22.61 7.85 12.31
CA ASP A 280 21.27 8.45 12.39
C ASP A 280 20.33 7.81 11.35
N PRO A 281 19.41 6.90 11.75
CA PRO A 281 18.52 6.22 10.83
C PRO A 281 17.37 7.12 10.33
N PHE A 282 17.22 8.34 10.86
CA PHE A 282 16.18 9.28 10.44
C PHE A 282 16.67 10.33 9.44
N GLU A 283 17.98 10.50 9.27
CA GLU A 283 18.57 11.54 8.41
C GLU A 283 17.97 11.54 6.99
N ALA A 284 18.08 10.43 6.27
CA ALA A 284 17.60 10.32 4.90
C ALA A 284 16.07 10.35 4.81
N PHE A 285 15.36 9.81 5.80
CA PHE A 285 13.92 9.91 5.89
C PHE A 285 13.46 11.37 6.03
N MET A 286 14.15 12.17 6.85
CA MET A 286 13.88 13.60 7.01
C MET A 286 14.20 14.39 5.73
N ILE A 287 15.26 14.03 5.01
CA ILE A 287 15.56 14.61 3.69
C ILE A 287 14.45 14.28 2.68
N TYR A 288 14.01 13.03 2.63
CA TYR A 288 12.94 12.58 1.73
C TYR A 288 11.63 13.33 2.02
N THR A 289 11.19 13.36 3.28
CA THR A 289 9.93 13.99 3.70
C THR A 289 9.91 15.51 3.52
N ARG A 290 11.08 16.16 3.47
CA ARG A 290 11.17 17.61 3.19
C ARG A 290 11.14 17.94 1.71
N ASN A 291 11.68 17.07 0.85
CA ASN A 291 11.95 17.44 -0.55
C ASN A 291 11.03 16.75 -1.56
N TRP A 292 10.65 15.48 -1.36
CA TRP A 292 9.89 14.72 -2.35
C TRP A 292 8.40 15.01 -2.29
N PHE A 293 7.80 15.27 -3.45
CA PHE A 293 6.36 15.30 -3.67
C PHE A 293 6.06 14.63 -5.02
N TYR A 294 4.94 13.92 -5.11
CA TYR A 294 4.51 13.20 -6.31
C TYR A 294 3.04 12.84 -6.20
N ASN A 295 2.27 13.11 -7.25
CA ASN A 295 0.87 12.71 -7.37
C ASN A 295 -0.05 13.18 -6.21
N GLY A 296 0.30 14.22 -5.45
CA GLY A 296 -0.56 14.80 -4.42
C GLY A 296 -1.40 15.96 -4.98
N LEU A 297 -2.70 15.76 -5.28
CA LEU A 297 -3.54 16.81 -5.89
C LEU A 297 -3.59 18.08 -5.01
N VAL A 298 -3.97 17.94 -3.73
CA VAL A 298 -4.11 19.10 -2.83
C VAL A 298 -2.78 19.82 -2.65
N PHE A 299 -1.70 19.06 -2.49
CA PHE A 299 -0.35 19.62 -2.38
C PHE A 299 0.03 20.41 -3.64
N ASN A 300 -0.15 19.82 -4.83
CA ASN A 300 0.23 20.47 -6.09
C ASN A 300 -0.58 21.75 -6.35
N LEU A 301 -1.88 21.76 -6.05
CA LEU A 301 -2.74 22.94 -6.17
C LEU A 301 -2.35 24.07 -5.20
N LEU A 302 -2.03 23.72 -3.95
CA LEU A 302 -1.57 24.71 -2.98
C LEU A 302 -0.17 25.23 -3.35
N ASN A 303 0.74 24.34 -3.76
CA ASN A 303 2.10 24.70 -4.12
C ASN A 303 2.17 25.57 -5.40
N SER A 304 1.20 25.44 -6.31
CA SER A 304 1.11 26.31 -7.50
C SER A 304 0.74 27.76 -7.16
N ILE A 305 0.33 28.04 -5.92
CA ILE A 305 0.00 29.38 -5.43
C ILE A 305 1.05 29.85 -4.42
N ILE A 306 1.43 28.98 -3.48
CA ILE A 306 2.34 29.30 -2.36
C ILE A 306 3.80 29.33 -2.82
N HIS A 307 4.17 28.54 -3.82
CA HIS A 307 5.54 28.39 -4.35
C HIS A 307 6.61 28.10 -3.27
N ASN A 308 6.20 27.48 -2.15
CA ASN A 308 7.10 27.07 -1.08
C ASN A 308 6.69 25.69 -0.57
N ASN A 309 7.60 24.72 -0.73
CA ASN A 309 7.37 23.32 -0.40
C ASN A 309 7.03 23.13 1.09
N GLN A 310 7.77 23.74 2.02
CA GLN A 310 7.55 23.56 3.46
C GLN A 310 6.26 24.22 3.94
N THR A 311 5.99 25.45 3.49
CA THR A 311 4.73 26.13 3.81
C THR A 311 3.53 25.37 3.26
N THR A 312 3.64 24.79 2.06
CA THR A 312 2.58 23.96 1.49
C THR A 312 2.35 22.69 2.32
N ARG A 313 3.41 21.98 2.74
CA ARG A 313 3.30 20.80 3.62
C ARG A 313 2.63 21.13 4.95
N PHE A 314 2.93 22.30 5.52
CA PHE A 314 2.29 22.77 6.74
C PHE A 314 0.77 22.91 6.54
N TRP A 315 0.32 23.57 5.47
CA TRP A 315 -1.10 23.72 5.17
C TRP A 315 -1.78 22.38 4.86
N CYS A 316 -1.15 21.49 4.10
CA CYS A 316 -1.66 20.13 3.90
C CYS A 316 -1.83 19.37 5.21
N SER A 317 -0.86 19.48 6.12
CA SER A 317 -0.92 18.83 7.44
C SER A 317 -2.03 19.42 8.31
N LEU A 318 -2.22 20.73 8.28
CA LEU A 318 -3.31 21.40 9.00
C LEU A 318 -4.68 20.97 8.45
N LEU A 319 -4.86 20.95 7.13
CA LEU A 319 -6.10 20.50 6.48
C LEU A 319 -6.39 19.01 6.77
N LEU A 320 -5.36 18.17 6.80
CA LEU A 320 -5.48 16.78 7.24
C LEU A 320 -6.00 16.70 8.69
N ILE A 321 -5.38 17.42 9.62
CA ILE A 321 -5.80 17.43 11.04
C ILE A 321 -7.25 17.89 11.17
N ILE A 322 -7.62 19.01 10.53
CA ILE A 322 -8.99 19.54 10.54
C ILE A 322 -9.99 18.51 10.00
N SER A 323 -9.63 17.81 8.91
CA SER A 323 -10.50 16.80 8.29
C SER A 323 -10.61 15.50 9.11
N LEU A 324 -9.60 15.18 9.92
CA LEU A 324 -9.60 14.00 10.80
C LEU A 324 -10.46 14.19 12.05
N VAL A 325 -10.59 15.40 12.58
CA VAL A 325 -11.43 15.70 13.76
C VAL A 325 -12.86 15.13 13.64
N PRO A 326 -13.65 15.41 12.57
CA PRO A 326 -14.98 14.84 12.44
C PRO A 326 -14.96 13.31 12.32
N VAL A 327 -13.94 12.71 11.70
CA VAL A 327 -13.79 11.25 11.63
C VAL A 327 -13.62 10.66 13.04
N TYR A 328 -12.72 11.24 13.84
CA TYR A 328 -12.42 10.76 15.19
C TYR A 328 -13.60 10.93 16.14
N LEU A 329 -14.30 12.06 16.08
CA LEU A 329 -15.46 12.35 16.92
C LEU A 329 -16.77 11.70 16.44
N SER A 330 -16.84 11.22 15.19
CA SER A 330 -18.04 10.59 14.65
C SER A 330 -18.45 9.33 15.43
N LYS A 331 -19.73 8.95 15.33
CA LYS A 331 -20.23 7.67 15.84
C LYS A 331 -20.04 6.51 14.84
N LYS A 332 -19.21 6.67 13.80
CA LYS A 332 -19.01 5.64 12.76
C LYS A 332 -18.38 4.37 13.34
N ILE A 333 -18.62 3.25 12.65
CA ILE A 333 -18.01 1.97 13.03
C ILE A 333 -16.49 2.06 12.91
N PHE A 334 -15.79 1.23 13.69
CA PHE A 334 -14.33 1.27 13.79
C PHE A 334 -13.60 1.18 12.46
N MET A 335 -14.00 0.24 11.60
CA MET A 335 -13.37 0.04 10.29
C MET A 335 -13.59 1.23 9.36
N ASP A 336 -14.75 1.87 9.42
CA ASP A 336 -15.03 3.09 8.64
C ASP A 336 -14.15 4.26 9.11
N LYS A 337 -13.93 4.41 10.42
CA LYS A 337 -13.03 5.46 10.92
C LYS A 337 -11.59 5.27 10.41
N ILE A 338 -11.09 4.03 10.41
CA ILE A 338 -9.75 3.72 9.86
C ILE A 338 -9.73 4.04 8.37
N TYR A 339 -10.75 3.59 7.63
CA TYR A 339 -10.88 3.86 6.20
C TYR A 339 -10.85 5.36 5.86
N PHE A 340 -11.71 6.16 6.50
CA PHE A 340 -11.74 7.60 6.26
C PHE A 340 -10.42 8.27 6.64
N ALA A 341 -9.80 7.86 7.76
CA ALA A 341 -8.52 8.43 8.15
C ALA A 341 -7.41 8.16 7.13
N VAL A 342 -7.30 6.92 6.64
CA VAL A 342 -6.31 6.56 5.60
C VAL A 342 -6.61 7.26 4.28
N MET A 343 -7.88 7.37 3.87
CA MET A 343 -8.27 8.11 2.67
C MET A 343 -7.90 9.60 2.74
N LEU A 344 -8.14 10.24 3.89
CA LEU A 344 -7.78 11.65 4.10
C LEU A 344 -6.26 11.84 4.06
N LEU A 345 -5.48 10.89 4.62
CA LEU A 345 -4.03 10.93 4.47
C LEU A 345 -3.61 10.91 3.00
N MET A 346 -4.22 10.06 2.17
CA MET A 346 -3.89 10.04 0.74
C MET A 346 -4.27 11.35 0.04
N ILE A 347 -5.42 11.94 0.36
CA ILE A 347 -5.87 13.22 -0.24
C ILE A 347 -4.92 14.37 0.09
N PHE A 348 -4.43 14.44 1.34
CA PHE A 348 -3.61 15.54 1.83
C PHE A 348 -2.10 15.24 1.83
N SER A 349 -1.67 14.05 1.42
CA SER A 349 -0.23 13.72 1.36
C SER A 349 0.45 14.45 0.19
N PRO A 350 1.67 15.00 0.38
CA PRO A 350 2.50 15.50 -0.71
C PRO A 350 2.97 14.40 -1.67
N VAL A 351 3.02 13.15 -1.21
CA VAL A 351 3.50 12.00 -1.99
C VAL A 351 2.46 10.89 -1.94
N VAL A 352 1.96 10.48 -3.10
CA VAL A 352 1.03 9.34 -3.24
C VAL A 352 1.46 8.46 -4.40
N HIS A 353 2.34 7.51 -4.10
CA HIS A 353 2.66 6.45 -5.04
C HIS A 353 1.49 5.44 -5.13
N PRO A 354 1.28 4.78 -6.28
CA PRO A 354 0.16 3.85 -6.46
C PRO A 354 0.14 2.72 -5.42
N TRP A 355 1.31 2.22 -5.02
CA TRP A 355 1.40 1.20 -3.98
C TRP A 355 0.93 1.69 -2.59
N TYR A 356 0.84 3.01 -2.33
CA TYR A 356 0.26 3.54 -1.08
C TYR A 356 -1.26 3.33 -1.02
N ILE A 357 -1.93 3.25 -2.19
CA ILE A 357 -3.37 3.07 -2.29
C ILE A 357 -3.77 1.62 -1.93
N THR A 358 -2.83 0.68 -1.91
CA THR A 358 -3.08 -0.70 -1.44
C THR A 358 -3.47 -0.77 0.04
N TRP A 359 -3.01 0.18 0.86
CA TRP A 359 -3.42 0.33 2.26
C TRP A 359 -4.90 0.71 2.38
N VAL A 360 -5.44 1.45 1.41
CA VAL A 360 -6.88 1.69 1.27
C VAL A 360 -7.58 0.42 0.81
N LEU A 361 -7.04 -0.26 -0.20
CA LEU A 361 -7.67 -1.42 -0.83
C LEU A 361 -7.96 -2.56 0.15
N ILE A 362 -7.06 -2.86 1.09
CA ILE A 362 -7.31 -3.88 2.11
C ILE A 362 -8.46 -3.51 3.05
N LEU A 363 -8.70 -2.21 3.28
CA LEU A 363 -9.84 -1.72 4.07
C LEU A 363 -11.13 -1.78 3.26
N VAL A 364 -11.07 -1.52 1.95
CA VAL A 364 -12.21 -1.59 1.03
C VAL A 364 -12.82 -2.99 0.95
N VAL A 365 -12.01 -4.05 1.09
CA VAL A 365 -12.53 -5.43 1.19
C VAL A 365 -13.56 -5.57 2.33
N ILE A 366 -13.39 -4.79 3.41
CA ILE A 366 -14.25 -4.82 4.60
C ILE A 366 -15.36 -3.75 4.51
N THR A 367 -15.00 -2.51 4.17
CA THR A 367 -15.92 -1.36 4.16
C THR A 367 -16.78 -1.29 2.91
N ARG A 368 -16.33 -1.89 1.80
CA ARG A 368 -17.00 -1.98 0.49
C ARG A 368 -17.33 -0.61 -0.12
N LYS A 369 -16.55 0.40 0.25
CA LYS A 369 -16.71 1.79 -0.19
C LYS A 369 -16.22 1.95 -1.63
N ALA A 370 -17.04 2.61 -2.45
CA ALA A 370 -16.77 2.80 -3.87
C ALA A 370 -15.63 3.79 -4.09
N SER A 371 -15.44 4.79 -3.21
CA SER A 371 -14.35 5.77 -3.34
C SER A 371 -12.98 5.09 -3.37
N GLY A 372 -12.74 4.07 -2.53
CA GLY A 372 -11.48 3.34 -2.50
C GLY A 372 -11.31 2.36 -3.66
N ILE A 373 -12.39 1.75 -4.17
CA ILE A 373 -12.36 0.95 -5.41
C ILE A 373 -11.94 1.82 -6.59
N TYR A 374 -12.57 2.99 -6.71
CA TYR A 374 -12.25 3.93 -7.77
C TYR A 374 -10.81 4.39 -7.66
N PHE A 375 -10.36 4.75 -6.46
CA PHE A 375 -9.00 5.23 -6.26
C PHE A 375 -7.96 4.17 -6.65
N ALA A 376 -8.18 2.91 -6.25
CA ALA A 376 -7.30 1.80 -6.62
C ALA A 376 -7.25 1.55 -8.14
N ALA A 377 -8.35 1.77 -8.86
CA ALA A 377 -8.37 1.68 -10.32
C ALA A 377 -7.68 2.88 -10.97
N ALA A 378 -8.04 4.10 -10.56
CA ALA A 378 -7.52 5.35 -11.12
C ALA A 378 -6.01 5.52 -10.89
N ALA A 379 -5.46 4.90 -9.83
CA ALA A 379 -4.02 4.80 -9.58
C ALA A 379 -3.22 4.30 -10.79
N SER A 380 -3.82 3.52 -11.71
CA SER A 380 -3.14 3.08 -12.94
C SER A 380 -2.73 4.22 -13.87
N LEU A 381 -3.38 5.39 -13.77
CA LEU A 381 -3.05 6.56 -14.58
C LEU A 381 -1.68 7.16 -14.20
N THR A 382 -1.19 6.90 -12.98
CA THR A 382 0.18 7.25 -12.58
C THR A 382 1.24 6.59 -13.46
N SER A 383 0.90 5.48 -14.13
CA SER A 383 1.78 4.83 -15.11
C SER A 383 2.13 5.75 -16.29
N LEU A 384 1.35 6.80 -16.58
CA LEU A 384 1.67 7.78 -17.62
C LEU A 384 2.91 8.61 -17.24
N THR A 385 3.11 8.91 -15.95
CA THR A 385 4.33 9.56 -15.48
C THR A 385 5.53 8.63 -15.64
N VAL A 386 5.40 7.37 -15.22
CA VAL A 386 6.47 6.37 -15.35
C VAL A 386 6.82 6.12 -16.82
N LEU A 387 5.80 6.02 -17.68
CA LEU A 387 5.94 5.88 -19.13
C LEU A 387 6.72 7.04 -19.73
N ASN A 388 6.35 8.27 -19.41
CA ASN A 388 7.05 9.45 -19.90
C ASN A 388 8.49 9.53 -19.38
N TYR A 389 8.72 9.15 -18.12
CA TYR A 389 10.05 9.11 -17.55
C TYR A 389 10.95 8.09 -18.25
N GLN A 390 10.49 6.85 -18.46
CA GLN A 390 11.30 5.83 -19.11
C GLN A 390 11.50 6.06 -20.61
N LEU A 391 10.55 6.69 -21.30
CA LEU A 391 10.67 6.96 -22.74
C LEU A 391 11.46 8.24 -23.04
N ASN A 392 11.30 9.28 -22.22
CA ASN A 392 11.77 10.64 -22.53
C ASN A 392 12.68 11.24 -21.44
N GLY A 393 12.93 10.53 -20.34
CA GLY A 393 13.75 11.01 -19.21
C GLY A 393 13.06 12.08 -18.35
N VAL A 394 11.78 12.35 -18.55
CA VAL A 394 11.07 13.46 -17.89
C VAL A 394 10.08 12.92 -16.85
N TRP A 395 10.40 13.13 -15.57
CA TRP A 395 9.47 12.87 -14.47
C TRP A 395 8.55 14.08 -14.28
N LYS A 396 7.25 13.92 -14.55
CA LYS A 396 6.27 15.01 -14.47
C LYS A 396 4.90 14.51 -14.01
N ASP A 397 4.29 15.28 -13.11
CA ASP A 397 2.88 15.15 -12.74
C ASP A 397 1.98 15.80 -13.80
N TYR A 398 0.85 15.16 -14.08
CA TYR A 398 -0.15 15.67 -15.01
C TYR A 398 -1.40 16.07 -14.23
N LEU A 399 -1.66 17.38 -14.10
CA LEU A 399 -2.84 17.87 -13.37
C LEU A 399 -4.17 17.24 -13.86
N PRO A 400 -4.42 17.03 -15.17
CA PRO A 400 -5.62 16.32 -15.62
C PRO A 400 -5.73 14.89 -15.06
N VAL A 401 -4.61 14.17 -14.95
CA VAL A 401 -4.58 12.83 -14.33
C VAL A 401 -4.97 12.93 -12.85
N GLN A 402 -4.38 13.88 -12.12
CA GLN A 402 -4.70 14.09 -10.70
C GLN A 402 -6.17 14.49 -10.50
N ILE A 403 -6.74 15.29 -11.39
CA ILE A 403 -8.16 15.66 -11.33
C ILE A 403 -9.06 14.43 -11.50
N VAL A 404 -8.78 13.59 -12.51
CA VAL A 404 -9.53 12.34 -12.74
C VAL A 404 -9.37 11.39 -11.56
N GLU A 405 -8.17 11.28 -10.99
CA GLU A 405 -7.87 10.37 -9.88
C GLU A 405 -8.54 10.82 -8.57
N TYR A 406 -8.49 12.11 -8.22
CA TYR A 406 -8.89 12.58 -6.89
C TYR A 406 -10.27 13.22 -6.81
N ILE A 407 -10.76 13.95 -7.82
CA ILE A 407 -12.06 14.65 -7.70
C ILE A 407 -13.21 13.67 -7.47
N PRO A 408 -13.36 12.57 -8.26
CA PRO A 408 -14.40 11.58 -8.00
C PRO A 408 -14.26 10.92 -6.63
N VAL A 409 -13.01 10.65 -6.21
CA VAL A 409 -12.72 10.08 -4.88
C VAL A 409 -13.22 11.00 -3.78
N MET A 410 -12.91 12.30 -3.83
CA MET A 410 -13.33 13.27 -2.83
C MET A 410 -14.85 13.40 -2.76
N ILE A 411 -15.53 13.47 -3.92
CA ILE A 411 -16.99 13.55 -3.99
C ILE A 411 -17.63 12.30 -3.37
N MET A 412 -17.18 11.11 -3.78
CA MET A 412 -17.68 9.84 -3.24
C MET A 412 -17.38 9.70 -1.75
N LEU A 413 -16.19 10.10 -1.29
CA LEU A 413 -15.79 10.01 0.11
C LEU A 413 -16.66 10.90 1.01
N VAL A 414 -16.95 12.13 0.58
CA VAL A 414 -17.89 13.03 1.29
C VAL A 414 -19.28 12.42 1.33
N TYR A 415 -19.78 11.91 0.20
CA TYR A 415 -21.08 11.25 0.16
C TYR A 415 -21.14 10.03 1.10
N GLU A 416 -20.14 9.16 1.08
CA GLU A 416 -20.03 7.98 1.94
C GLU A 416 -19.91 8.35 3.43
N PHE A 417 -19.22 9.45 3.74
CA PHE A 417 -19.13 9.98 5.09
C PHE A 417 -20.48 10.49 5.58
N LEU A 418 -21.23 11.22 4.76
CA LEU A 418 -22.54 11.77 5.17
C LEU A 418 -23.66 10.70 5.19
N SER A 419 -23.62 9.71 4.29
CA SER A 419 -24.63 8.65 4.19
C SER A 419 -24.51 7.56 5.25
N SER A 420 -23.29 7.26 5.72
CA SER A 420 -23.03 6.18 6.70
C SER A 420 -23.66 6.39 8.08
N GLU A 421 -24.22 7.57 8.37
CA GLU A 421 -25.01 7.78 9.61
C GLU A 421 -26.46 7.29 9.49
N LYS A 422 -27.00 7.19 8.27
CA LYS A 422 -28.40 6.79 8.02
C LYS A 422 -28.62 5.27 8.05
N GLU A 423 -27.60 4.46 7.78
CA GLU A 423 -27.70 2.99 7.78
C GLU A 423 -27.75 2.33 9.18
N LYS A 424 -27.58 3.11 10.26
CA LYS A 424 -27.56 2.59 11.65
C LYS A 424 -28.93 2.39 12.31
N GLN A 425 -30.02 2.39 11.55
CA GLN A 425 -31.36 2.01 12.03
C GLN A 425 -31.69 0.52 11.83
N LEU A 426 -30.70 -0.35 11.63
CA LEU A 426 -30.87 -1.80 11.66
C LEU A 426 -30.22 -2.41 12.92
N PRO A 427 -30.84 -3.45 13.52
CA PRO A 427 -30.69 -3.73 14.94
C PRO A 427 -29.29 -4.22 15.28
N THR A 428 -28.76 -3.71 16.39
CA THR A 428 -27.64 -4.29 17.11
C THR A 428 -28.00 -5.71 17.54
N VAL A 429 -27.30 -6.71 17.00
CA VAL A 429 -27.28 -8.04 17.61
C VAL A 429 -26.51 -7.92 18.92
N SER A 430 -27.22 -8.22 20.01
CA SER A 430 -26.75 -8.37 21.40
C SER A 430 -25.55 -9.29 21.53
#